data_AF-A0A409YLV2-F1
#
_entry.id   AF-A0A409YLV2-F1
#
_cell.length_a   1.000
_cell.length_b   1.000
_cell.length_c   1.000
_cell.angle_alpha   90.00
_cell.angle_beta   90.00
_cell.angle_gamma   90.00
#
_symmetry.space_group_name_H-M   'P 1'
#
loop_
_entity.id
_entity.type
_entity.pdbx_description
1 polymer ?
#
loop_
_entity_poly.entity_id
_entity_poly.type
_entity_poly.pdbx_seq_one_letter_code
_entity_poly.pdbx_strand_id
1 'polypeptide(L)'
;MDSFCYPLYVELIKLELGIEAYDGTREQLFLLRAFLILVFGDIPAISLMMCMKGHNGLRPCRMCNIRGVTVDKVHYVPLSRSCVVQTKDVPLLGREYRATNLPLRTHDQMMQQAKEVHDAITQTSADNLAKEYGIKGIPALSHLSSLTFPTSFPFDFMYLIWENTLKNLILFWTGKFKDIDHKGKGYHIAKHIWDSASGR
;
A
#
# COMPACT_ATOMS: atom_id res chain seq x y z
N MET A 1 -3.37 12.11 -10.10
CA MET A 1 -2.29 12.27 -9.10
C MET A 1 -1.01 12.65 -9.80
N ASP A 2 -0.56 11.88 -10.79
CA ASP A 2 0.71 12.17 -11.47
C ASP A 2 0.75 13.53 -12.17
N SER A 3 -0.34 13.97 -12.81
CA SER A 3 -0.40 15.33 -13.38
C SER A 3 -0.32 16.45 -12.34
N PHE A 4 -0.88 16.23 -11.14
CA PHE A 4 -0.85 17.20 -10.05
C PHE A 4 0.53 17.27 -9.39
N CYS A 5 1.17 16.12 -9.17
CA CYS A 5 2.50 16.02 -8.57
C CYS A 5 3.65 16.17 -9.58
N TYR A 6 3.35 16.35 -10.87
CA TYR A 6 4.37 16.44 -11.91
C TYR A 6 5.45 17.51 -11.64
N PRO A 7 5.13 18.75 -11.21
CA PRO A 7 6.16 19.74 -10.89
C PRO A 7 7.13 19.26 -9.81
N LEU A 8 6.60 18.61 -8.76
CA LEU A 8 7.41 18.02 -7.70
C LEU A 8 8.32 16.92 -8.25
N TYR A 9 7.81 16.03 -9.12
CA TYR A 9 8.63 14.97 -9.72
C TYR A 9 9.80 15.55 -10.54
N VAL A 10 9.56 16.62 -11.30
CA VAL A 10 10.60 17.31 -12.06
C VAL A 10 11.65 17.92 -11.13
N GLU A 11 11.24 18.56 -10.03
CA GLU A 11 12.16 19.10 -9.03
C GLU A 11 12.99 18.02 -8.36
N LEU A 12 12.38 16.88 -8.00
CA LEU A 12 13.08 15.75 -7.40
C LEU A 12 14.14 15.16 -8.34
N ILE A 13 13.84 15.03 -9.63
CA ILE A 13 14.82 14.58 -10.63
C ILE A 13 15.99 15.58 -10.74
N LYS A 14 15.70 16.89 -10.75
CA LYS A 14 16.74 17.93 -10.76
C LYS A 14 17.62 17.85 -9.51
N LEU A 15 17.01 17.66 -8.35
CA LEU A 15 17.72 17.50 -7.08
C LEU A 15 18.58 16.23 -7.04
N GLU A 16 18.15 15.13 -7.67
CA GLU A 16 18.95 13.91 -7.76
C GLU A 16 20.19 14.10 -8.64
N LEU A 17 20.04 14.81 -9.77
CA LEU A 17 21.17 15.20 -10.65
C LEU A 17 22.09 16.22 -9.98
N GLY A 18 21.51 17.13 -9.21
CA GLY A 18 22.17 18.20 -8.48
C GLY A 18 21.84 19.58 -9.06
N ILE A 19 21.60 20.53 -8.17
CA ILE A 19 21.39 21.94 -8.51
C ILE A 19 22.43 22.80 -7.78
N GLU A 20 22.80 23.92 -8.38
CA GLU A 20 23.61 24.91 -7.68
C GLU A 20 22.75 25.62 -6.64
N ALA A 21 23.23 25.68 -5.40
CA ALA A 21 22.56 26.33 -4.28
C ALA A 21 23.56 27.21 -3.52
N TYR A 22 23.05 28.25 -2.87
CA TYR A 22 23.86 29.17 -2.08
C TYR A 22 23.81 28.80 -0.59
N ASP A 23 24.97 28.62 0.02
CA ASP A 23 25.11 28.45 1.47
C ASP A 23 25.34 29.82 2.12
N GLY A 24 24.31 30.34 2.79
CA GLY A 24 24.38 31.64 3.48
C GLY A 24 25.29 31.68 4.70
N THR A 25 25.73 30.54 5.22
CA THR A 25 26.70 30.48 6.35
C THR A 25 28.13 30.57 5.84
N ARG A 26 28.40 29.99 4.67
CA ARG A 26 29.74 29.95 4.03
C ARG A 26 29.93 30.98 2.92
N GLU A 27 28.87 31.71 2.59
CA GLU A 27 28.80 32.69 1.50
C GLU A 27 29.31 32.17 0.15
N GLN A 28 29.05 30.89 -0.15
CA GLN A 28 29.53 30.24 -1.36
C GLN A 28 28.46 29.40 -2.03
N LEU A 29 28.61 29.20 -3.35
CA LEU A 29 27.80 28.27 -4.11
C LEU A 29 28.30 26.84 -3.87
N PHE A 30 27.37 25.89 -3.80
CA PHE A 30 27.66 24.48 -3.70
C PHE A 30 26.65 23.66 -4.52
N LEU A 31 27.04 22.44 -4.87
CA LEU A 31 26.13 21.51 -5.54
C LEU A 31 25.25 20.82 -4.49
N LEU A 32 23.96 21.16 -4.47
CA LEU A 32 22.96 20.50 -3.64
C LEU A 32 22.41 19.28 -4.39
N ARG A 33 22.55 18.10 -3.78
CA ARG A 33 21.84 16.89 -4.18
C ARG A 33 20.91 16.42 -3.08
N ALA A 34 19.69 16.05 -3.43
CA ALA A 34 18.73 15.45 -2.51
C ALA A 34 18.10 14.21 -3.14
N PHE A 35 17.89 13.20 -2.31
CA PHE A 35 17.38 11.89 -2.73
C PHE A 35 16.12 11.57 -1.94
N LEU A 36 15.04 11.25 -2.64
CA LEU A 36 13.80 10.82 -2.02
C LEU A 36 13.90 9.34 -1.68
N ILE A 37 13.81 8.99 -0.40
CA ILE A 37 14.02 7.62 0.08
C ILE A 37 12.72 6.89 0.44
N LEU A 38 11.72 7.63 0.94
CA LEU A 38 10.46 7.08 1.44
C LEU A 38 9.29 7.99 1.07
N VAL A 39 8.15 7.39 0.78
CA VAL A 39 6.89 8.09 0.48
C VAL A 39 5.78 7.51 1.35
N PHE A 40 5.20 8.36 2.19
CA PHE A 40 4.10 8.04 3.10
C PHE A 40 2.82 8.74 2.67
N GLY A 41 1.69 8.19 3.12
CA GLY A 41 0.37 8.67 2.75
C GLY A 41 -0.69 7.62 3.03
N ASP A 42 -1.95 8.03 2.92
CA ASP A 42 -3.07 7.10 3.01
C ASP A 42 -3.02 6.03 1.90
N ILE A 43 -3.71 4.91 2.12
CA ILE A 43 -3.69 3.79 1.17
C ILE A 43 -4.14 4.22 -0.24
N PRO A 44 -5.20 5.04 -0.41
CA PRO A 44 -5.61 5.53 -1.72
C PRO A 44 -4.54 6.36 -2.44
N ALA A 45 -3.94 7.36 -1.80
CA ALA A 45 -2.96 8.24 -2.42
C ALA A 45 -1.71 7.46 -2.85
N ILE A 46 -1.20 6.59 -1.98
CA ILE A 46 -0.03 5.77 -2.31
C ILE A 46 -0.36 4.76 -3.42
N SER A 47 -1.57 4.18 -3.41
CA SER A 47 -2.00 3.30 -4.50
C SER A 47 -2.03 4.04 -5.84
N LEU A 48 -2.43 5.31 -5.86
CA LEU A 48 -2.39 6.13 -7.08
C LEU A 48 -0.95 6.43 -7.52
N MET A 49 -0.09 6.87 -6.60
CA MET A 49 1.33 7.18 -6.90
C MET A 49 2.11 5.96 -7.40
N MET A 50 1.77 4.76 -6.91
CA MET A 50 2.39 3.51 -7.34
C MET A 50 1.66 2.86 -8.54
N CYS A 51 0.70 3.55 -9.16
CA CYS A 51 -0.12 3.04 -10.24
C CYS A 51 -0.79 1.69 -9.93
N MET A 52 -1.26 1.47 -8.70
CA MET A 52 -1.97 0.23 -8.31
C MET A 52 -3.45 0.25 -8.75
N LYS A 53 -4.05 -0.92 -8.97
CA LYS A 53 -5.50 -1.06 -9.20
C LYS A 53 -6.31 -0.60 -7.99
N GLY A 54 -5.77 -0.78 -6.78
CA GLY A 54 -6.36 -0.36 -5.51
C GLY A 54 -6.96 -1.53 -4.72
N HIS A 55 -7.59 -1.21 -3.59
CA HIS A 55 -8.04 -2.17 -2.58
C HIS A 55 -9.12 -3.15 -3.06
N ASN A 56 -9.91 -2.79 -4.07
CA ASN A 56 -10.94 -3.66 -4.67
C ASN A 56 -10.41 -4.51 -5.84
N GLY A 57 -9.11 -4.52 -6.10
CA GLY A 57 -8.52 -5.30 -7.19
C GLY A 57 -8.38 -6.79 -6.85
N LEU A 58 -8.16 -7.62 -7.88
CA LEU A 58 -7.85 -9.04 -7.71
C LEU A 58 -6.52 -9.26 -6.98
N ARG A 59 -5.55 -8.34 -7.14
CA ARG A 59 -4.31 -8.30 -6.34
C ARG A 59 -4.18 -6.94 -5.66
N PRO A 60 -4.87 -6.74 -4.52
CA PRO A 60 -5.01 -5.41 -3.93
C PRO A 60 -3.79 -4.98 -3.11
N CYS A 61 -2.94 -5.92 -2.69
CA CYS A 61 -1.77 -5.60 -1.89
C CYS A 61 -0.66 -4.98 -2.76
N ARG A 62 -0.11 -3.86 -2.29
CA ARG A 62 1.08 -3.24 -2.89
C ARG A 62 2.41 -3.89 -2.48
N MET A 63 2.45 -4.61 -1.37
CA MET A 63 3.68 -5.25 -0.87
C MET A 63 3.87 -6.69 -1.37
N CYS A 64 2.78 -7.41 -1.66
CA CYS A 64 2.84 -8.82 -2.04
C CYS A 64 1.88 -9.14 -3.19
N ASN A 65 2.13 -10.27 -3.84
CA ASN A 65 1.36 -10.84 -4.93
C ASN A 65 0.18 -11.68 -4.44
N ILE A 66 -0.34 -11.41 -3.24
CA ILE A 66 -1.51 -12.11 -2.72
C ILE A 66 -2.69 -11.91 -3.68
N ARG A 67 -3.37 -13.01 -3.99
CA ARG A 67 -4.53 -12.99 -4.90
C ARG A 67 -5.81 -12.99 -4.07
N GLY A 68 -6.82 -12.25 -4.50
CA GLY A 68 -8.15 -12.27 -3.94
C GLY A 68 -8.95 -13.47 -4.44
N VAL A 69 -9.90 -13.90 -3.63
CA VAL A 69 -10.99 -14.79 -4.01
C VAL A 69 -12.20 -13.91 -4.32
N THR A 70 -12.87 -14.18 -5.44
CA THR A 70 -14.10 -13.48 -5.79
C THR A 70 -15.29 -14.18 -5.13
N VAL A 71 -16.04 -13.44 -4.32
CA VAL A 71 -17.36 -13.84 -3.84
C VAL A 71 -18.35 -12.82 -4.38
N ASP A 72 -19.26 -13.29 -5.23
CA ASP A 72 -20.15 -12.47 -6.06
C ASP A 72 -19.38 -11.47 -6.95
N LYS A 73 -19.28 -10.22 -6.48
CA LYS A 73 -18.63 -9.09 -7.17
C LYS A 73 -17.49 -8.47 -6.37
N VAL A 74 -17.18 -9.02 -5.19
CA VAL A 74 -16.20 -8.47 -4.25
C VAL A 74 -15.02 -9.42 -4.13
N HIS A 75 -13.81 -8.86 -4.16
CA HIS A 75 -12.58 -9.61 -3.93
C HIS A 75 -12.21 -9.56 -2.46
N TYR A 76 -12.03 -10.75 -1.86
CA TYR A 76 -11.57 -10.91 -0.49
C TYR A 76 -10.20 -11.56 -0.47
N VAL A 77 -9.40 -11.23 0.54
CA VAL A 77 -8.03 -11.74 0.64
C VAL A 77 -7.81 -12.49 1.96
N PRO A 78 -8.59 -13.56 2.24
CA PRO A 78 -8.40 -14.30 3.48
C PRO A 78 -7.08 -15.08 3.44
N LEU A 79 -6.39 -15.12 4.59
CA LEU A 79 -5.18 -15.93 4.73
C LEU A 79 -5.51 -17.41 4.62
N SER A 80 -6.52 -17.90 5.34
CA SER A 80 -7.05 -19.25 5.15
C SER A 80 -8.28 -19.23 4.25
N ARG A 81 -8.27 -20.07 3.22
CA ARG A 81 -9.37 -20.25 2.26
C ARG A 81 -10.10 -21.57 2.45
N SER A 82 -9.94 -22.21 3.61
CA SER A 82 -10.58 -23.50 3.91
C SER A 82 -12.10 -23.48 3.80
N CYS A 83 -12.72 -22.32 4.06
CA CYS A 83 -14.18 -22.15 4.04
C CYS A 83 -14.72 -21.67 2.68
N VAL A 84 -13.87 -21.42 1.69
CA VAL A 84 -14.28 -20.96 0.37
C VAL A 84 -14.63 -22.18 -0.49
N VAL A 85 -15.89 -22.27 -0.93
CA VAL A 85 -16.32 -23.29 -1.89
C VAL A 85 -15.53 -23.11 -3.18
N GLN A 86 -14.84 -24.16 -3.63
CA GLN A 86 -14.05 -24.12 -4.86
C GLN A 86 -14.94 -23.75 -6.04
N THR A 87 -14.70 -22.59 -6.64
CA THR A 87 -15.21 -22.24 -7.97
C THR A 87 -14.11 -22.51 -9.00
N LYS A 88 -14.50 -22.70 -10.27
CA LYS A 88 -13.57 -22.99 -11.38
C LYS A 88 -12.44 -21.95 -11.54
N ASP A 89 -12.60 -20.76 -10.95
CA ASP A 89 -11.67 -19.63 -11.03
C ASP A 89 -10.63 -19.55 -9.88
N VAL A 90 -10.69 -20.46 -8.90
CA VAL A 90 -9.72 -20.53 -7.79
C VAL A 90 -8.72 -21.65 -8.09
N PRO A 91 -7.48 -21.33 -8.55
CA PRO A 91 -6.47 -22.35 -8.74
C PRO A 91 -6.19 -23.07 -7.41
N LEU A 92 -5.90 -24.37 -7.48
CA LEU A 92 -5.48 -25.21 -6.34
C LEU A 92 -4.25 -24.67 -5.60
N LEU A 93 -3.48 -23.74 -6.21
CA LEU A 93 -2.36 -23.05 -5.57
C LEU A 93 -2.85 -22.06 -4.51
N GLY A 94 -2.51 -22.31 -3.25
CA GLY A 94 -2.68 -21.36 -2.15
C GLY A 94 -4.04 -21.45 -1.46
N ARG A 95 -4.38 -22.63 -0.91
CA ARG A 95 -5.47 -22.76 0.09
C ARG A 95 -5.20 -21.91 1.33
N GLU A 96 -3.94 -21.61 1.61
CA GLU A 96 -3.54 -20.86 2.79
C GLU A 96 -2.30 -20.00 2.49
N TYR A 97 -2.34 -18.75 2.92
CA TYR A 97 -1.20 -17.86 3.00
C TYR A 97 -0.71 -17.81 4.43
N ARG A 98 0.57 -18.10 4.65
CA ARG A 98 1.20 -17.84 5.95
C ARG A 98 1.57 -16.36 6.02
N ALA A 99 1.11 -15.67 7.06
CA ALA A 99 1.43 -14.26 7.27
C ALA A 99 2.96 -13.99 7.29
N THR A 100 3.74 -14.97 7.75
CA THR A 100 5.21 -14.92 7.82
C THR A 100 5.91 -15.30 6.51
N ASN A 101 5.18 -15.76 5.49
CA ASN A 101 5.74 -16.20 4.21
C ASN A 101 4.78 -15.84 3.05
N LEU A 102 4.47 -14.55 2.95
CA LEU A 102 3.67 -14.01 1.85
C LEU A 102 4.51 -13.96 0.57
N PRO A 103 3.88 -14.10 -0.61
CA PRO A 103 4.60 -13.97 -1.88
C PRO A 103 4.92 -12.50 -2.15
N LEU A 104 5.98 -11.96 -1.55
CA LEU A 104 6.35 -10.55 -1.64
C LEU A 104 6.64 -10.12 -3.08
N ARG A 105 6.37 -8.86 -3.39
CA ARG A 105 6.75 -8.24 -4.68
C ARG A 105 8.20 -7.77 -4.59
N THR A 106 8.95 -7.92 -5.68
CA THR A 106 10.25 -7.30 -5.85
C THR A 106 10.14 -6.07 -6.76
N HIS A 107 11.15 -5.20 -6.73
CA HIS A 107 11.21 -4.03 -7.61
C HIS A 107 11.19 -4.44 -9.07
N ASP A 108 12.10 -5.32 -9.47
CA ASP A 108 12.21 -5.78 -10.86
C ASP A 108 10.91 -6.41 -11.36
N GLN A 109 10.27 -7.25 -10.52
CA GLN A 109 8.99 -7.85 -10.86
C GLN A 109 7.92 -6.78 -11.08
N MET A 110 7.82 -5.79 -10.18
CA MET A 110 6.82 -4.73 -10.27
C MET A 110 7.06 -3.85 -11.51
N MET A 111 8.31 -3.48 -11.80
CA MET A 111 8.66 -2.67 -12.97
C MET A 111 8.43 -3.43 -14.28
N GLN A 112 8.78 -4.72 -14.33
CA GLN A 112 8.51 -5.57 -15.49
C GLN A 112 7.00 -5.68 -15.76
N GLN A 113 6.20 -5.95 -14.73
CA GLN A 113 4.73 -6.00 -14.85
C GLN A 113 4.14 -4.64 -15.27
N ALA A 114 4.64 -3.54 -14.73
CA ALA A 114 4.22 -2.20 -15.10
C ALA A 114 4.50 -1.90 -16.58
N LYS A 115 5.70 -2.29 -17.05
CA LYS A 115 6.11 -2.16 -18.45
C LYS A 115 5.25 -3.01 -19.38
N GLU A 116 4.95 -4.26 -19.01
CA GLU A 116 4.05 -5.12 -19.79
C GLU A 116 2.65 -4.52 -19.94
N VAL A 117 2.12 -3.88 -18.88
CA VAL A 117 0.83 -3.18 -18.95
C VAL A 117 0.92 -1.95 -19.85
N HIS A 118 2.02 -1.18 -19.75
CA HIS A 118 2.22 0.03 -20.54
C HIS A 118 2.43 -0.26 -22.04
N ASP A 119 3.19 -1.30 -22.35
CA ASP A 119 3.57 -1.70 -23.71
C ASP A 119 2.51 -2.59 -24.39
N ALA A 120 1.39 -2.87 -23.72
CA ALA A 120 0.34 -3.72 -24.25
C ALA A 120 -0.26 -3.14 -25.54
N ILE A 121 -0.35 -3.99 -26.58
CA ILE A 121 -0.78 -3.57 -27.93
C ILE A 121 -2.19 -2.99 -27.94
N THR A 122 -3.08 -3.51 -27.10
CA THR A 122 -4.49 -3.09 -27.04
C THR A 122 -4.88 -2.71 -25.63
N GLN A 123 -5.83 -1.79 -25.51
CA GLN A 123 -6.39 -1.40 -24.21
C GLN A 123 -6.97 -2.61 -23.45
N THR A 124 -7.63 -3.53 -24.16
CA THR A 124 -8.15 -4.76 -23.56
C THR A 124 -7.03 -5.63 -22.98
N SER A 125 -5.90 -5.76 -23.69
CA SER A 125 -4.73 -6.49 -23.17
C SER A 125 -4.14 -5.79 -21.94
N ALA A 126 -3.99 -4.46 -22.00
CA ALA A 126 -3.52 -3.65 -20.88
C ALA A 126 -4.41 -3.83 -19.65
N ASP A 127 -5.74 -3.79 -19.82
CA ASP A 127 -6.71 -3.94 -18.73
C ASP A 127 -6.69 -5.34 -18.11
N ASN A 128 -6.50 -6.37 -18.94
CA ASN A 128 -6.37 -7.76 -18.48
C ASN A 128 -5.09 -7.96 -17.67
N LEU A 129 -3.94 -7.50 -18.18
CA LEU A 129 -2.67 -7.52 -17.46
C LEU A 129 -2.76 -6.71 -16.17
N ALA A 130 -3.39 -5.53 -16.23
CA ALA A 130 -3.53 -4.68 -15.06
C ALA A 130 -4.39 -5.31 -13.98
N LYS A 131 -5.44 -6.02 -14.36
CA LYS A 131 -6.29 -6.79 -13.45
C LYS A 131 -5.51 -7.96 -12.84
N GLU A 132 -4.72 -8.67 -13.64
CA GLU A 132 -3.93 -9.82 -13.19
C GLU A 132 -2.81 -9.41 -12.24
N TYR A 133 -2.06 -8.34 -12.54
CA TYR A 133 -0.93 -7.89 -11.74
C TYR A 133 -1.33 -6.97 -10.58
N GLY A 134 -2.50 -6.35 -10.67
CA GLY A 134 -2.92 -5.29 -9.76
C GLY A 134 -2.18 -3.96 -9.98
N ILE A 135 -1.50 -3.79 -11.13
CA ILE A 135 -0.69 -2.62 -11.50
C ILE A 135 -1.29 -2.03 -12.80
N LYS A 136 -1.44 -0.72 -12.90
CA LYS A 136 -2.04 0.00 -14.02
C LYS A 136 -1.03 0.55 -15.02
N GLY A 137 0.25 0.61 -14.66
CA GLY A 137 1.30 1.19 -15.49
C GLY A 137 2.53 1.54 -14.68
N ILE A 138 3.43 2.29 -15.32
CA ILE A 138 4.73 2.69 -14.78
C ILE A 138 4.54 3.89 -13.83
N PRO A 139 4.89 3.77 -12.53
CA PRO A 139 4.85 4.89 -11.59
C PRO A 139 5.76 6.03 -12.03
N ALA A 140 5.28 7.28 -12.03
CA ALA A 140 6.14 8.42 -12.40
C ALA A 140 7.40 8.53 -11.53
N LEU A 141 7.27 8.21 -10.23
CA LEU A 141 8.37 8.19 -9.26
C LEU A 141 9.42 7.08 -9.53
N SER A 142 9.17 6.11 -10.43
CA SER A 142 10.17 5.08 -10.75
C SER A 142 11.39 5.61 -11.51
N HIS A 143 11.35 6.86 -11.97
CA HIS A 143 12.50 7.53 -12.59
C HIS A 143 13.55 7.97 -11.57
N LEU A 144 13.21 8.04 -10.28
CA LEU A 144 14.15 8.37 -9.22
C LEU A 144 14.96 7.12 -8.85
N SER A 145 16.28 7.21 -8.96
CA SER A 145 17.19 6.08 -8.70
C SER A 145 17.21 5.67 -7.21
N SER A 146 16.82 6.60 -6.34
CA SER A 146 16.77 6.44 -4.89
C SER A 146 15.56 5.66 -4.37
N LEU A 147 14.55 5.38 -5.22
CA LEU A 147 13.33 4.68 -4.81
C LEU A 147 13.33 3.21 -5.23
N THR A 148 12.96 2.34 -4.30
CA THR A 148 12.74 0.92 -4.56
C THR A 148 11.26 0.59 -4.37
N PHE A 149 10.67 -0.08 -5.35
CA PHE A 149 9.25 -0.44 -5.29
C PHE A 149 9.11 -1.91 -4.85
N PRO A 150 8.19 -2.25 -3.93
CA PRO A 150 7.31 -1.35 -3.20
C PRO A 150 7.89 -0.84 -1.86
N THR A 151 9.15 -1.17 -1.53
CA THR A 151 9.74 -0.98 -0.19
C THR A 151 9.88 0.48 0.25
N SER A 152 10.06 1.42 -0.68
CA SER A 152 10.05 2.87 -0.41
C SER A 152 8.66 3.44 -0.14
N PHE A 153 7.59 2.63 -0.22
CA PHE A 153 6.20 3.04 0.00
C PHE A 153 5.55 2.22 1.14
N PRO A 154 6.13 2.24 2.35
CA PRO A 154 5.63 1.47 3.49
C PRO A 154 4.22 1.90 3.87
N PHE A 155 3.47 1.02 4.54
CA PHE A 155 2.18 1.40 5.10
C PHE A 155 2.37 2.45 6.20
N ASP A 156 1.67 3.57 6.08
CA ASP A 156 1.74 4.63 7.07
C ASP A 156 0.91 4.24 8.30
N PHE A 157 1.58 4.06 9.43
CA PHE A 157 0.98 3.72 10.71
C PHE A 157 -0.02 4.78 11.18
N MET A 158 0.22 6.06 10.89
CA MET A 158 -0.67 7.15 11.26
C MET A 158 -2.03 6.99 10.58
N TYR A 159 -2.04 6.84 9.26
CA TYR A 159 -3.28 6.65 8.52
C TYR A 159 -3.94 5.31 8.84
N LEU A 160 -3.15 4.23 8.94
CA LEU A 160 -3.69 2.88 9.12
C LEU A 160 -4.33 2.68 10.50
N ILE A 161 -3.66 3.15 11.55
CA ILE A 161 -4.10 2.94 12.95
C ILE A 161 -4.90 4.12 13.46
N TRP A 162 -4.30 5.31 13.49
CA TRP A 162 -4.88 6.44 14.21
C TRP A 162 -6.11 7.03 13.53
N GLU A 163 -6.06 7.21 12.21
CA GLU A 163 -7.17 7.82 11.49
C GLU A 163 -8.30 6.81 11.20
N ASN A 164 -7.94 5.63 10.69
CA ASN A 164 -8.93 4.69 10.16
C ASN A 164 -9.48 3.69 11.18
N THR A 165 -8.68 3.26 12.17
CA THR A 165 -9.07 2.13 13.04
C THR A 165 -9.18 2.47 14.52
N LEU A 166 -8.65 3.61 14.99
CA LEU A 166 -8.64 3.98 16.41
C LEU A 166 -10.03 3.93 17.05
N LYS A 167 -11.06 4.47 16.38
CA LYS A 167 -12.43 4.44 16.90
C LYS A 167 -12.91 3.00 17.11
N ASN A 168 -12.64 2.12 16.14
CA ASN A 168 -13.00 0.71 16.23
C ASN A 168 -12.18 -0.02 17.30
N LEU A 169 -10.89 0.30 17.45
CA LEU A 169 -10.03 -0.25 18.51
C LEU A 169 -10.51 0.16 19.90
N ILE A 170 -10.90 1.42 20.11
CA ILE A 170 -11.48 1.89 21.37
C ILE A 170 -12.78 1.13 21.66
N LEU A 171 -13.68 0.99 20.68
CA LEU A 171 -14.89 0.20 20.86
C LEU A 171 -14.56 -1.26 21.21
N PHE A 172 -13.55 -1.85 20.56
CA PHE A 172 -13.12 -3.22 20.80
C PHE A 172 -12.55 -3.42 22.21
N TRP A 173 -11.66 -2.54 22.65
CA TRP A 173 -11.08 -2.60 23.99
C TRP A 173 -12.07 -2.25 25.10
N THR A 174 -13.08 -1.43 24.83
CA THR A 174 -14.12 -1.06 25.81
C THR A 174 -15.36 -1.96 25.77
N GLY A 175 -15.31 -3.06 24.99
CA GLY A 175 -16.38 -4.05 24.93
C GLY A 175 -17.66 -3.56 24.22
N LYS A 176 -17.54 -2.57 23.35
CA LYS A 176 -18.63 -1.93 22.60
C LYS A 176 -18.57 -2.19 21.09
N PHE A 177 -17.61 -2.99 20.62
CA PHE A 177 -17.54 -3.34 19.22
C PHE A 177 -18.67 -4.32 18.89
N LYS A 178 -19.32 -4.12 17.75
CA LYS A 178 -20.51 -4.89 17.38
C LYS A 178 -20.17 -6.36 17.11
N ASP A 179 -21.18 -7.22 17.29
CA ASP A 179 -21.22 -8.60 16.81
C ASP A 179 -20.12 -9.53 17.38
N ILE A 180 -19.55 -9.22 18.56
CA ILE A 180 -18.53 -10.02 19.24
C ILE A 180 -18.83 -10.11 20.74
N ASP A 181 -18.65 -11.30 21.35
CA ASP A 181 -18.68 -11.44 22.80
C ASP A 181 -17.32 -11.07 23.42
N HIS A 182 -17.34 -9.96 24.16
CA HIS A 182 -16.17 -9.37 24.82
C HIS A 182 -15.93 -9.90 26.25
N LYS A 183 -16.84 -10.70 26.81
CA LYS A 183 -16.73 -11.17 28.19
C LYS A 183 -15.51 -12.08 28.39
N GLY A 184 -14.75 -11.82 29.45
CA GLY A 184 -13.59 -12.63 29.84
C GLY A 184 -12.41 -12.58 28.86
N LYS A 185 -12.40 -11.66 27.90
CA LYS A 185 -11.31 -11.56 26.93
C LYS A 185 -10.19 -10.68 27.47
N GLY A 186 -8.93 -11.12 27.32
CA GLY A 186 -7.75 -10.42 27.86
C GLY A 186 -7.46 -9.04 27.25
N TYR A 187 -8.11 -8.70 26.14
CA TYR A 187 -8.02 -7.37 25.53
C TYR A 187 -9.05 -6.36 26.08
N HIS A 188 -10.02 -6.80 26.88
CA HIS A 188 -11.09 -5.95 27.38
C HIS A 188 -10.61 -5.13 28.58
N ILE A 189 -10.64 -3.81 28.44
CA ILE A 189 -10.27 -2.85 29.46
C ILE A 189 -11.54 -2.50 30.25
N ALA A 190 -11.56 -2.88 31.53
CA ALA A 190 -12.68 -2.56 32.40
C ALA A 190 -12.87 -1.04 32.50
N LYS A 191 -14.13 -0.59 32.56
CA LYS A 191 -14.49 0.83 32.54
C LYS A 191 -13.72 1.66 33.57
N HIS A 192 -13.57 1.19 34.81
CA HIS A 192 -12.84 1.91 35.86
C HIS A 192 -11.35 2.13 35.53
N ILE A 193 -10.71 1.20 34.81
CA ILE A 193 -9.32 1.33 34.36
C ILE A 193 -9.25 2.34 33.21
N TRP A 194 -10.18 2.24 32.26
CA TRP A 194 -10.27 3.15 31.13
C TRP A 194 -10.48 4.60 31.57
N ASP A 195 -11.44 4.85 32.46
CA ASP A 195 -11.78 6.18 32.97
C ASP A 195 -10.56 6.80 33.67
N SER A 196 -9.89 6.04 34.56
CA SER A 196 -8.66 6.46 35.25
C SER A 196 -7.51 6.84 34.31
N ALA A 197 -7.35 6.13 33.20
CA ALA A 197 -6.31 6.43 32.19
C ALA A 197 -6.69 7.61 31.28
N SER A 198 -7.97 7.88 31.11
CA SER A 198 -8.49 8.93 30.22
C SER A 198 -8.58 10.32 30.85
N GLY A 199 -8.23 10.44 32.14
CA GLY A 199 -8.30 11.71 32.88
C GLY A 199 -9.71 12.27 33.03
N ARG A 200 -10.73 11.39 33.00
CA ARG A 200 -12.14 11.73 33.27
C ARG A 200 -12.61 11.14 34.58
#